data_AF-A0A970KJJ4-F1
#
_entry.id   AF-A0A970KJJ4-F1
#
_cell.length_a   1.000
_cell.length_b   1.000
_cell.length_c   1.000
_cell.angle_alpha   90.00
_cell.angle_beta   90.00
_cell.angle_gamma   90.00
#
_symmetry.space_group_name_H-M   'P 1'
#
loop_
_entity.id
_entity.type
_entity.pdbx_description
1 polymer ?
#
loop_
_entity_poly.entity_id
_entity_poly.type
_entity_poly.pdbx_seq_one_letter_code
_entity_poly.pdbx_strand_id
1 'polypeptide(L)'
;MGFLLRYLTTAIIGTLLIYYGAPRLKSGLSAAAPSRDGGAPVSYSTARQGVMPPAAEPRLPPLAAAEPKVQPPAAANQPAAEDLPATAAGQPVETAPQAAPAVASASQEPPPEVIVVTELGYTPSTQRIRASGTDITHWGVTLLQAPFFEKDGKRREETLPGGTLVEQVGITSSSKGEMALCRIWRGSGWSGPFLIATADLIRFPGGRDQVDADELDLLLRYAGLNARVEERKKELARRSVDANPHAAPLRQLKEKYDAAKAEAERLTRARDAAKGAERIRLGDELRRVKEREPRMRREIETVTRQYEAWKANNATPAADPAKDREIQAIQSQMEALRPRLGNFGL
;
A
#
# COMPACT_ATOMS: atom_id res chain seq x y z
N MET A 1 10.13 28.42 14.54
CA MET A 1 11.09 27.50 13.87
C MET A 1 11.08 26.05 14.37
N GLY A 2 10.52 25.70 15.54
CA GLY A 2 10.55 24.32 16.05
C GLY A 2 9.58 23.30 15.40
N PHE A 3 8.51 23.77 14.75
CA PHE A 3 7.49 22.89 14.17
C PHE A 3 7.92 22.28 12.83
N LEU A 4 8.44 23.12 11.91
CA LEU A 4 9.08 22.70 10.66
C LEU A 4 10.25 21.72 10.91
N LEU A 5 11.01 21.96 11.99
CA LEU A 5 12.15 21.13 12.38
C LEU A 5 11.74 19.72 12.83
N ARG A 6 10.64 19.61 13.60
CA ARG A 6 10.07 18.32 14.01
C ARG A 6 9.53 17.56 12.80
N TYR A 7 8.83 18.24 11.89
CA TYR A 7 8.32 17.63 10.66
C TYR A 7 9.43 17.09 9.75
N LEU A 8 10.49 17.87 9.53
CA LEU A 8 11.63 17.46 8.70
C LEU A 8 12.38 16.28 9.31
N THR A 9 12.59 16.27 10.64
CA THR A 9 13.23 15.13 11.31
C THR A 9 12.35 13.88 11.25
N THR A 10 11.03 13.97 11.46
CA THR A 10 10.12 12.82 11.27
C THR A 10 10.06 12.34 9.83
N ALA A 11 10.08 13.23 8.83
CA ALA A 11 10.05 12.83 7.42
C ALA A 11 11.33 12.08 7.01
N ILE A 12 12.51 12.52 7.47
CA ILE A 12 13.78 11.85 7.22
C ILE A 12 13.89 10.54 8.01
N ILE A 13 13.41 10.51 9.26
CA ILE A 13 13.35 9.29 10.08
C ILE A 13 12.40 8.28 9.43
N GLY A 14 11.23 8.71 8.96
CA GLY A 14 10.28 7.87 8.22
C GLY A 14 10.90 7.33 6.95
N THR A 15 11.56 8.17 6.15
CA THR A 15 12.29 7.76 4.94
C THR A 15 13.35 6.70 5.26
N LEU A 16 14.21 6.93 6.25
CA LEU A 16 15.25 5.97 6.64
C LEU A 16 14.68 4.69 7.27
N LEU A 17 13.60 4.76 8.03
CA LEU A 17 12.89 3.58 8.57
C LEU A 17 12.17 2.78 7.49
N ILE A 18 11.60 3.45 6.48
CA ILE A 18 10.91 2.80 5.36
C ILE A 18 11.91 2.07 4.46
N TYR A 19 13.10 2.65 4.24
CA TYR A 19 14.11 2.05 3.36
C TYR A 19 15.11 1.12 4.06
N TYR A 20 15.30 1.24 5.39
CA TYR A 20 16.30 0.45 6.15
C TYR A 20 15.77 -0.21 7.44
N GLY A 21 14.52 0.00 7.86
CA GLY A 21 13.89 -0.76 8.95
C GLY A 21 13.26 -2.05 8.38
N ALA A 22 13.57 -3.28 8.82
CA ALA A 22 13.89 -3.74 10.16
C ALA A 22 14.70 -5.06 10.16
N PRO A 23 15.35 -5.42 11.30
CA PRO A 23 14.65 -6.32 12.23
C PRO A 23 14.68 -5.94 13.73
N ARG A 24 15.11 -4.73 14.13
CA ARG A 24 15.34 -4.42 15.56
C ARG A 24 14.26 -3.67 16.36
N LEU A 25 13.08 -3.38 15.80
CA LEU A 25 11.94 -2.84 16.56
C LEU A 25 11.21 -3.89 17.45
N LYS A 26 11.77 -5.09 17.64
CA LYS A 26 11.11 -6.23 18.31
C LYS A 26 11.26 -6.31 19.84
N SER A 27 12.04 -5.45 20.49
CA SER A 27 12.37 -5.64 21.92
C SER A 27 11.67 -4.70 22.90
N GLY A 28 10.75 -3.84 22.48
CA GLY A 28 10.19 -2.79 23.36
C GLY A 28 8.68 -2.79 23.61
N LEU A 29 7.88 -3.55 22.84
CA LEU A 29 6.41 -3.45 22.88
C LEU A 29 5.68 -4.67 23.45
N SER A 30 6.40 -5.67 23.98
CA SER A 30 5.83 -6.79 24.72
C SER A 30 6.01 -6.61 26.22
N ALA A 31 5.33 -5.63 26.80
CA ALA A 31 5.09 -5.56 28.24
C ALA A 31 3.95 -4.58 28.53
N ALA A 32 2.71 -5.04 28.41
CA ALA A 32 1.54 -4.64 29.23
C ALA A 32 0.23 -5.05 28.52
N ALA A 33 -0.19 -6.30 28.71
CA ALA A 33 -1.60 -6.66 28.63
C ALA A 33 -1.87 -7.66 29.76
N PRO A 34 -2.63 -7.28 30.80
CA PRO A 34 -3.03 -8.23 31.83
C PRO A 34 -4.03 -9.24 31.23
N SER A 35 -3.71 -10.51 31.45
CA SER A 35 -4.54 -11.68 31.16
C SER A 35 -5.93 -11.53 31.78
N ARG A 36 -6.98 -11.78 31.00
CA ARG A 36 -8.37 -11.85 31.48
C ARG A 36 -8.91 -13.23 31.15
N ASP A 37 -8.62 -14.19 32.02
CA ASP A 37 -9.37 -15.43 32.15
C ASP A 37 -10.34 -15.29 33.32
N GLY A 38 -11.60 -15.68 33.10
CA GLY A 38 -12.62 -15.76 34.14
C GLY A 38 -14.05 -15.65 33.63
N GLY A 39 -14.54 -16.64 32.88
CA GLY A 39 -15.94 -17.07 33.00
C GLY A 39 -16.02 -18.06 34.17
N ALA A 40 -17.07 -18.18 34.99
CA ALA A 40 -18.47 -17.74 35.04
C ALA A 40 -18.89 -17.83 36.55
N PRO A 41 -20.17 -17.84 36.99
CA PRO A 41 -21.43 -17.28 36.47
C PRO A 41 -22.18 -16.37 37.49
N VAL A 42 -23.23 -15.74 36.96
CA VAL A 42 -24.47 -15.18 37.55
C VAL A 42 -24.71 -15.30 39.08
N SER A 43 -25.07 -14.19 39.72
CA SER A 43 -26.02 -14.14 40.86
C SER A 43 -26.71 -12.78 40.95
N TYR A 44 -28.03 -12.81 41.07
CA TYR A 44 -28.94 -11.67 41.23
C TYR A 44 -28.91 -11.11 42.66
N SER A 45 -29.24 -9.81 42.84
CA SER A 45 -30.37 -9.36 43.67
C SER A 45 -30.15 -8.02 44.43
N THR A 46 -31.06 -7.08 44.13
CA THR A 46 -31.78 -6.11 45.00
C THR A 46 -31.10 -4.95 45.76
N ALA A 47 -31.70 -3.77 45.49
CA ALA A 47 -32.15 -2.67 46.39
C ALA A 47 -31.40 -1.32 46.19
N ARG A 48 -32.04 -0.29 45.57
CA ARG A 48 -32.81 0.84 46.19
C ARG A 48 -32.06 1.49 47.38
N GLN A 49 -31.92 2.80 47.55
CA GLN A 49 -32.51 4.03 47.01
C GLN A 49 -31.68 5.20 47.61
N GLY A 50 -31.56 6.36 46.94
CA GLY A 50 -30.97 7.56 47.58
C GLY A 50 -30.82 8.74 46.62
N VAL A 51 -31.65 9.75 46.81
CA VAL A 51 -31.91 10.92 45.95
C VAL A 51 -31.03 12.13 46.34
N MET A 52 -30.38 12.80 45.37
CA MET A 52 -30.52 14.25 45.05
C MET A 52 -29.49 14.74 43.99
N PRO A 53 -29.88 15.58 43.00
CA PRO A 53 -28.99 16.26 42.03
C PRO A 53 -28.80 17.77 42.42
N PRO A 54 -28.22 18.65 41.58
CA PRO A 54 -27.02 18.58 40.72
C PRO A 54 -25.99 19.69 41.10
N ALA A 55 -24.71 19.53 40.73
CA ALA A 55 -23.75 20.64 40.73
C ALA A 55 -23.38 20.99 39.29
N ALA A 56 -23.63 22.25 38.94
CA ALA A 56 -23.47 22.84 37.62
C ALA A 56 -21.99 22.86 37.19
N GLU A 57 -21.70 22.25 36.04
CA GLU A 57 -20.45 22.48 35.32
C GLU A 57 -20.58 23.73 34.43
N PRO A 58 -19.61 24.66 34.48
CA PRO A 58 -19.60 25.83 33.62
C PRO A 58 -19.34 25.42 32.16
N ARG A 59 -20.37 25.59 31.32
CA ARG A 59 -20.25 25.61 29.85
C ARG A 59 -19.35 26.76 29.44
N LEU A 60 -18.15 26.45 28.99
CA LEU A 60 -17.34 27.41 28.22
C LEU A 60 -17.88 27.46 26.77
N PRO A 61 -18.04 28.67 26.20
CA PRO A 61 -18.60 28.86 24.87
C PRO A 61 -17.67 28.33 23.77
N PRO A 62 -18.21 27.87 22.63
CA PRO A 62 -17.38 27.53 21.48
C PRO A 62 -16.69 28.79 20.95
N LEU A 63 -15.36 28.77 20.96
CA LEU A 63 -14.55 29.78 20.31
C LEU A 63 -14.77 29.62 18.79
N ALA A 64 -15.54 30.54 18.21
CA ALA A 64 -15.65 30.72 16.78
C ALA A 64 -14.27 31.04 16.19
N ALA A 65 -13.67 30.08 15.48
CA ALA A 65 -12.58 30.33 14.57
C ALA A 65 -13.17 30.36 13.16
N ALA A 66 -13.12 31.55 12.57
CA ALA A 66 -13.62 31.85 11.24
C ALA A 66 -13.00 30.93 10.17
N GLU A 67 -13.87 30.32 9.38
CA GLU A 67 -13.51 29.71 8.10
C GLU A 67 -13.15 30.82 7.10
N PRO A 68 -11.97 30.81 6.47
CA PRO A 68 -11.76 31.56 5.24
C PRO A 68 -12.45 30.81 4.10
N LYS A 69 -13.63 31.33 3.74
CA LYS A 69 -14.42 30.97 2.56
C LYS A 69 -13.61 31.27 1.29
N VAL A 70 -12.99 30.26 0.70
CA VAL A 70 -12.41 30.38 -0.66
C VAL A 70 -13.51 30.05 -1.66
N GLN A 71 -14.06 31.11 -2.23
CA GLN A 71 -15.05 31.08 -3.30
C GLN A 71 -14.32 30.84 -4.64
N PRO A 72 -14.82 29.95 -5.51
CA PRO A 72 -14.26 29.76 -6.85
C PRO A 72 -14.65 30.94 -7.77
N PRO A 73 -13.75 31.48 -8.61
CA PRO A 73 -14.17 32.42 -9.64
C PRO A 73 -14.89 31.67 -10.77
N ALA A 74 -16.16 32.00 -10.94
CA ALA A 74 -16.97 31.68 -12.10
C ALA A 74 -16.56 32.52 -13.32
N ALA A 75 -16.85 31.96 -14.49
CA ALA A 75 -16.50 32.42 -15.83
C ALA A 75 -17.24 33.69 -16.30
N ALA A 76 -16.57 34.45 -17.18
CA ALA A 76 -17.08 35.33 -18.25
C ALA A 76 -15.83 35.98 -18.90
N ASN A 77 -15.53 35.98 -20.21
CA ASN A 77 -16.36 36.28 -21.37
C ASN A 77 -15.77 35.66 -22.66
N GLN A 78 -16.67 35.25 -23.55
CA GLN A 78 -16.44 35.02 -24.99
C GLN A 78 -16.44 36.36 -25.76
N PRO A 79 -15.99 36.34 -27.02
CA PRO A 79 -16.82 36.86 -28.14
C PRO A 79 -17.07 35.75 -29.18
N ALA A 80 -18.32 35.48 -29.56
CA ALA A 80 -19.04 36.03 -30.73
C ALA A 80 -18.43 35.54 -32.07
N ALA A 81 -18.98 34.52 -32.74
CA ALA A 81 -20.25 34.46 -33.51
C ALA A 81 -19.99 34.71 -35.01
N GLU A 82 -20.12 33.65 -35.82
CA GLU A 82 -20.44 33.74 -37.25
C GLU A 82 -21.28 32.51 -37.66
N ASP A 83 -22.57 32.73 -37.47
CA ASP A 83 -23.76 32.36 -38.24
C ASP A 83 -23.67 31.64 -39.61
N LEU A 84 -24.64 30.69 -39.75
CA LEU A 84 -25.43 30.29 -40.94
C LEU A 84 -24.88 29.18 -41.88
N PRO A 85 -25.75 28.51 -42.69
CA PRO A 85 -26.71 27.51 -42.24
C PRO A 85 -26.74 26.24 -43.14
N ALA A 86 -27.46 25.20 -42.72
CA ALA A 86 -27.95 24.14 -43.60
C ALA A 86 -29.36 24.48 -44.10
N THR A 87 -29.67 24.25 -45.39
CA THR A 87 -30.91 23.67 -45.96
C THR A 87 -31.02 23.94 -47.48
N ALA A 88 -31.54 22.94 -48.21
CA ALA A 88 -32.38 23.00 -49.42
C ALA A 88 -31.84 22.34 -50.70
N ALA A 89 -32.41 21.17 -50.98
CA ALA A 89 -33.06 20.74 -52.23
C ALA A 89 -32.53 21.24 -53.59
N GLY A 90 -32.23 20.28 -54.48
CA GLY A 90 -32.09 20.49 -55.92
C GLY A 90 -31.74 19.22 -56.69
N GLN A 91 -32.74 18.39 -57.01
CA GLN A 91 -32.84 17.70 -58.31
C GLN A 91 -33.80 18.55 -59.19
N PRO A 92 -33.86 18.47 -60.54
CA PRO A 92 -33.72 17.24 -61.35
C PRO A 92 -33.22 17.40 -62.83
N VAL A 93 -33.30 16.28 -63.58
CA VAL A 93 -33.35 16.08 -65.05
C VAL A 93 -32.07 16.43 -65.85
N GLU A 94 -31.62 15.77 -66.93
CA GLU A 94 -32.16 14.93 -68.01
C GLU A 94 -30.87 14.35 -68.70
N THR A 95 -30.76 13.16 -69.29
CA THR A 95 -31.45 12.65 -70.48
C THR A 95 -31.08 11.16 -70.64
N ALA A 96 -32.07 10.31 -70.94
CA ALA A 96 -31.90 9.00 -71.58
C ALA A 96 -32.41 9.14 -73.05
N PRO A 97 -32.53 8.09 -73.90
CA PRO A 97 -31.90 6.77 -73.97
C PRO A 97 -31.36 6.47 -75.39
N GLN A 98 -30.61 5.38 -75.59
CA GLN A 98 -30.68 4.67 -76.89
C GLN A 98 -30.51 3.16 -76.71
N ALA A 99 -31.39 2.41 -77.36
CA ALA A 99 -31.68 1.01 -77.14
C ALA A 99 -31.11 0.10 -78.24
N ALA A 100 -30.66 -1.09 -77.79
CA ALA A 100 -30.82 -2.45 -78.35
C ALA A 100 -30.10 -2.85 -79.67
N PRO A 101 -29.96 -4.18 -80.01
CA PRO A 101 -30.04 -5.42 -79.20
C PRO A 101 -28.96 -6.53 -79.50
N ALA A 102 -29.03 -7.64 -78.73
CA ALA A 102 -28.57 -9.03 -78.96
C ALA A 102 -27.03 -9.29 -78.91
N VAL A 103 -26.48 -10.36 -78.32
CA VAL A 103 -26.78 -11.82 -78.46
C VAL A 103 -26.18 -12.65 -77.28
N ALA A 104 -26.92 -13.68 -76.84
CA ALA A 104 -26.57 -15.00 -76.26
C ALA A 104 -25.42 -15.25 -75.23
N SER A 105 -25.84 -15.87 -74.10
CA SER A 105 -25.28 -17.04 -73.39
C SER A 105 -23.78 -17.14 -73.03
N ALA A 106 -23.46 -17.15 -71.73
CA ALA A 106 -22.95 -18.33 -71.01
C ALA A 106 -22.41 -17.99 -69.59
N SER A 107 -22.64 -18.92 -68.67
CA SER A 107 -21.92 -19.15 -67.41
C SER A 107 -22.21 -18.21 -66.23
N GLN A 108 -23.12 -18.70 -65.39
CA GLN A 108 -23.43 -18.23 -64.05
C GLN A 108 -22.33 -18.71 -63.10
N GLU A 109 -21.55 -17.76 -62.58
CA GLU A 109 -20.54 -17.96 -61.54
C GLU A 109 -21.25 -18.03 -60.17
N PRO A 110 -21.04 -19.06 -59.33
CA PRO A 110 -21.65 -19.11 -58.01
C PRO A 110 -21.04 -18.03 -57.10
N PRO A 111 -21.85 -17.40 -56.21
CA PRO A 111 -21.36 -16.36 -55.30
C PRO A 111 -20.30 -16.93 -54.34
N PRO A 112 -19.36 -16.09 -53.87
CA PRO A 112 -18.17 -16.54 -53.15
C PRO A 112 -18.54 -17.30 -51.87
N GLU A 113 -17.83 -18.40 -51.65
CA GLU A 113 -17.85 -19.15 -50.40
C GLU A 113 -17.76 -18.18 -49.22
N VAL A 114 -18.81 -18.17 -48.40
CA VAL A 114 -18.77 -17.57 -47.07
C VAL A 114 -17.75 -18.39 -46.29
N ILE A 115 -16.53 -17.87 -46.17
CA ILE A 115 -15.56 -18.33 -45.20
C ILE A 115 -16.18 -18.02 -43.84
N VAL A 116 -16.87 -19.01 -43.26
CA VAL A 116 -17.24 -19.00 -41.85
C VAL A 116 -15.92 -19.09 -41.10
N VAL A 117 -15.36 -17.93 -40.75
CA VAL A 117 -14.34 -17.83 -39.71
C VAL A 117 -15.01 -18.37 -38.47
N THR A 118 -14.75 -19.65 -38.19
CA THR A 118 -15.16 -20.27 -36.94
C THR A 118 -14.25 -19.64 -35.90
N GLU A 119 -14.68 -18.52 -35.31
CA GLU A 119 -14.08 -18.03 -34.07
C GLU A 119 -14.23 -19.20 -33.09
N LEU A 120 -13.12 -19.90 -32.83
CA LEU A 120 -13.08 -20.92 -31.78
C LEU A 120 -13.54 -20.24 -30.51
N GLY A 121 -14.76 -20.58 -30.07
CA GLY A 121 -15.32 -20.07 -28.83
C GLY A 121 -14.33 -20.32 -27.71
N TYR A 122 -13.85 -19.24 -27.11
CA TYR A 122 -13.00 -19.32 -25.93
C TYR A 122 -13.73 -20.14 -24.87
N THR A 123 -13.17 -21.28 -24.48
CA THR A 123 -13.70 -22.10 -23.39
C THR A 123 -12.82 -21.86 -22.16
N PRO A 124 -13.29 -21.12 -21.14
CA PRO A 124 -12.52 -20.82 -19.95
C PRO A 124 -12.02 -22.10 -19.27
N SER A 125 -10.72 -22.20 -19.01
CA SER A 125 -10.15 -23.36 -18.34
C SER A 125 -9.98 -23.04 -16.86
N THR A 126 -10.95 -23.40 -16.02
CA THR A 126 -10.81 -23.23 -14.55
C THR A 126 -9.97 -24.34 -13.91
N GLN A 127 -9.55 -25.36 -14.67
CA GLN A 127 -8.99 -26.60 -14.13
C GLN A 127 -7.47 -26.60 -13.90
N ARG A 128 -6.74 -25.54 -14.28
CA ARG A 128 -5.26 -25.53 -14.15
C ARG A 128 -4.78 -25.54 -12.69
N ILE A 129 -5.50 -24.88 -11.79
CA ILE A 129 -5.18 -24.85 -10.36
C ILE A 129 -6.44 -25.22 -9.59
N ARG A 130 -6.43 -26.39 -8.94
CA ARG A 130 -7.54 -26.82 -8.08
C ARG A 130 -7.54 -26.01 -6.79
N ALA A 131 -8.73 -25.72 -6.28
CA ALA A 131 -8.94 -25.16 -4.95
C ALA A 131 -8.24 -26.02 -3.87
N SER A 132 -7.72 -25.39 -2.83
CA SER A 132 -7.01 -26.08 -1.74
C SER A 132 -7.93 -26.88 -0.81
N GLY A 133 -9.22 -26.55 -0.79
CA GLY A 133 -10.22 -27.18 0.09
C GLY A 133 -11.60 -26.53 -0.06
N THR A 134 -12.57 -26.98 0.72
CA THR A 134 -13.94 -26.46 0.71
C THR A 134 -14.18 -25.38 1.77
N ASP A 135 -13.19 -25.12 2.62
CA ASP A 135 -13.19 -24.15 3.71
C ASP A 135 -12.72 -22.74 3.28
N ILE A 136 -12.67 -22.49 1.98
CA ILE A 136 -12.17 -21.23 1.42
C ILE A 136 -13.26 -20.17 1.50
N THR A 137 -12.92 -19.05 2.11
CA THR A 137 -13.81 -17.87 2.18
C THR A 137 -13.48 -16.84 1.11
N HIS A 138 -12.19 -16.67 0.82
CA HIS A 138 -11.67 -15.71 -0.15
C HIS A 138 -10.44 -16.32 -0.83
N TRP A 139 -10.13 -15.87 -2.03
CA TRP A 139 -8.83 -16.07 -2.66
C TRP A 139 -8.18 -14.71 -2.92
N GLY A 140 -6.88 -14.70 -3.22
CA GLY A 140 -6.19 -13.45 -3.41
C GLY A 140 -4.80 -13.59 -3.98
N VAL A 141 -4.18 -12.45 -4.23
CA VAL A 141 -2.83 -12.35 -4.78
C VAL A 141 -2.04 -11.30 -4.00
N THR A 142 -0.77 -11.60 -3.72
CA THR A 142 0.17 -10.61 -3.15
C THR A 142 0.53 -9.55 -4.21
N LEU A 143 0.33 -8.27 -3.92
CA LEU A 143 0.70 -7.19 -4.85
C LEU A 143 2.17 -6.82 -4.82
N LEU A 144 2.79 -7.00 -3.65
CA LEU A 144 4.16 -6.67 -3.33
C LEU A 144 4.81 -7.87 -2.66
N GLN A 145 6.10 -7.75 -2.32
CA GLN A 145 6.73 -8.72 -1.44
C GLN A 145 6.07 -8.67 -0.06
N ALA A 146 5.47 -9.79 0.36
CA ALA A 146 4.70 -9.87 1.60
C ALA A 146 5.42 -10.76 2.63
N PRO A 147 5.66 -10.28 3.86
CA PRO A 147 6.09 -11.14 4.95
C PRO A 147 4.93 -12.07 5.36
N PHE A 148 5.27 -13.32 5.63
CA PHE A 148 4.30 -14.29 6.14
C PHE A 148 4.83 -14.98 7.41
N PHE A 149 3.89 -15.49 8.18
CA PHE A 149 4.13 -16.00 9.52
C PHE A 149 3.53 -17.40 9.65
N GLU A 150 4.12 -18.20 10.51
CA GLU A 150 3.51 -19.44 10.98
C GLU A 150 2.25 -19.14 11.80
N LYS A 151 1.45 -20.17 12.05
CA LYS A 151 0.23 -20.05 12.88
C LYS A 151 0.51 -19.55 14.31
N ASP A 152 1.69 -19.85 14.84
CA ASP A 152 2.15 -19.39 16.15
C ASP A 152 2.64 -17.93 16.15
N GLY A 153 2.61 -17.26 14.99
CA GLY A 153 3.07 -15.89 14.81
C GLY A 153 4.58 -15.77 14.52
N LYS A 154 5.31 -16.87 14.42
CA LYS A 154 6.74 -16.85 14.05
C LYS A 154 6.89 -16.41 12.60
N ARG A 155 7.64 -15.33 12.37
CA ARG A 155 7.94 -14.84 11.02
C ARG A 155 8.85 -15.81 10.28
N ARG A 156 8.51 -16.10 9.02
CA ARG A 156 9.37 -16.85 8.10
C ARG A 156 10.49 -15.96 7.56
N GLU A 157 11.65 -16.54 7.29
CA GLU A 157 12.79 -15.80 6.73
C GLU A 157 12.53 -15.39 5.28
N GLU A 158 11.85 -16.25 4.53
CA GLU A 158 11.37 -15.98 3.18
C GLU A 158 10.23 -14.95 3.18
N THR A 159 10.15 -14.15 2.12
CA THR A 159 9.00 -13.32 1.79
C THR A 159 8.28 -13.88 0.57
N LEU A 160 6.96 -13.74 0.51
CA LEU A 160 6.21 -14.13 -0.68
C LEU A 160 6.45 -13.09 -1.78
N PRO A 161 6.81 -13.50 -3.00
CA PRO A 161 6.93 -12.58 -4.11
C PRO A 161 5.55 -11.99 -4.46
N GLY A 162 5.52 -10.84 -5.13
CA GLY A 162 4.28 -10.35 -5.74
C GLY A 162 3.82 -11.32 -6.84
N GLY A 163 2.51 -11.45 -7.01
CA GLY A 163 1.92 -12.46 -7.88
C GLY A 163 1.84 -13.84 -7.24
N THR A 164 1.93 -13.96 -5.91
CA THR A 164 1.70 -15.23 -5.22
C THR A 164 0.21 -15.43 -4.99
N LEU A 165 -0.34 -16.52 -5.52
CA LEU A 165 -1.72 -16.94 -5.29
C LEU A 165 -1.90 -17.49 -3.87
N VAL A 166 -2.95 -17.02 -3.19
CA VAL A 166 -3.33 -17.46 -1.85
C VAL A 166 -4.83 -17.75 -1.75
N GLU A 167 -5.19 -18.65 -0.85
CA GLU A 167 -6.57 -18.94 -0.47
C GLU A 167 -6.74 -18.80 1.04
N GLN A 168 -7.68 -17.95 1.44
CA GLN A 168 -7.98 -17.62 2.81
C GLN A 168 -9.01 -18.60 3.40
N VAL A 169 -8.58 -19.31 4.44
CA VAL A 169 -9.42 -20.25 5.20
C VAL A 169 -9.90 -19.66 6.54
N GLY A 170 -9.34 -18.53 6.96
CA GLY A 170 -9.74 -17.89 8.20
C GLY A 170 -9.10 -16.52 8.40
N ILE A 171 -9.45 -15.87 9.51
CA ILE A 171 -8.98 -14.54 9.86
C ILE A 171 -8.63 -14.48 11.33
N THR A 172 -7.62 -13.68 11.67
CA THR A 172 -7.22 -13.41 13.06
C THR A 172 -6.73 -11.97 13.18
N SER A 173 -6.65 -11.45 14.40
CA SER A 173 -6.16 -10.11 14.68
C SER A 173 -4.78 -10.16 15.32
N SER A 174 -3.93 -9.21 14.95
CA SER A 174 -2.63 -9.00 15.57
C SER A 174 -2.50 -7.55 16.05
N SER A 175 -1.45 -7.24 16.81
CA SER A 175 -1.12 -5.85 17.16
C SER A 175 -0.82 -4.95 15.97
N LYS A 176 -0.62 -5.52 14.77
CA LYS A 176 -0.38 -4.81 13.51
C LYS A 176 -1.61 -4.73 12.60
N GLY A 177 -2.74 -5.23 13.05
CA GLY A 177 -3.98 -5.30 12.28
C GLY A 177 -4.41 -6.72 11.95
N GLU A 178 -5.32 -6.81 10.99
CA GLU A 178 -5.95 -8.04 10.54
C GLU A 178 -4.97 -8.93 9.75
N MET A 179 -5.00 -10.23 10.05
CA MET A 179 -4.17 -11.26 9.42
C MET A 179 -5.10 -12.33 8.82
N ALA A 180 -4.91 -12.65 7.56
CA ALA A 180 -5.56 -13.77 6.90
C ALA A 180 -4.77 -15.06 7.14
N LEU A 181 -5.48 -16.13 7.49
CA LEU A 181 -4.94 -17.48 7.53
C LEU A 181 -5.08 -18.08 6.13
N CYS A 182 -3.97 -18.21 5.41
CA CYS A 182 -3.93 -18.54 4.01
C CYS A 182 -3.19 -19.85 3.72
N ARG A 183 -3.67 -20.61 2.75
CA ARG A 183 -2.87 -21.58 2.00
C ARG A 183 -2.27 -20.89 0.79
N ILE A 184 -1.04 -21.25 0.43
CA ILE A 184 -0.23 -20.57 -0.59
C ILE A 184 0.06 -21.55 -1.71
N TRP A 185 -0.17 -21.15 -2.96
CA TRP A 185 0.19 -21.95 -4.12
C TRP A 185 1.68 -21.84 -4.43
N ARG A 186 2.39 -22.98 -4.53
CA ARG A 186 3.83 -23.04 -4.81
C ARG A 186 4.14 -23.62 -6.20
N GLY A 187 3.22 -23.48 -7.14
CA GLY A 187 3.38 -23.93 -8.53
C GLY A 187 2.94 -25.38 -8.78
N SER A 188 3.12 -26.27 -7.81
CA SER A 188 2.69 -27.68 -7.90
C SER A 188 1.69 -28.11 -6.83
N GLY A 189 1.55 -27.32 -5.77
CA GLY A 189 0.70 -27.67 -4.64
C GLY A 189 0.48 -26.52 -3.67
N TRP A 190 -0.49 -26.72 -2.78
CA TRP A 190 -0.81 -25.80 -1.70
C TRP A 190 0.04 -26.07 -0.46
N SER A 191 0.53 -25.01 0.17
CA SER A 191 1.32 -25.05 1.40
C SER A 191 0.70 -24.15 2.46
N GLY A 192 0.84 -24.54 3.74
CA GLY A 192 0.31 -23.79 4.88
C GLY A 192 -0.64 -24.62 5.75
N PRO A 193 -1.50 -23.97 6.55
CA PRO A 193 -1.84 -22.55 6.52
C PRO A 193 -0.80 -21.63 7.19
N PHE A 194 -0.62 -20.43 6.64
CA PHE A 194 0.24 -19.35 7.13
C PHE A 194 -0.56 -18.07 7.38
N LEU A 195 -0.07 -17.19 8.25
CA LEU A 195 -0.63 -15.87 8.48
C LEU A 195 0.00 -14.84 7.56
N ILE A 196 -0.83 -14.07 6.86
CA ILE A 196 -0.42 -12.97 5.97
C ILE A 196 -1.24 -11.73 6.34
N ALA A 197 -0.62 -10.55 6.39
CA ALA A 197 -1.37 -9.33 6.66
C ALA A 197 -2.35 -9.04 5.52
N THR A 198 -3.59 -8.69 5.85
CA THR A 198 -4.62 -8.51 4.82
C THR A 198 -4.38 -7.28 3.95
N ALA A 199 -3.61 -6.31 4.45
CA ALA A 199 -3.13 -5.15 3.69
C ALA A 199 -2.15 -5.51 2.57
N ASP A 200 -1.50 -6.68 2.62
CA ASP A 200 -0.55 -7.13 1.60
C ASP A 200 -1.22 -7.93 0.46
N LEU A 201 -2.54 -8.13 0.55
CA LEU A 201 -3.33 -8.96 -0.35
C LEU A 201 -4.39 -8.15 -1.08
N ILE A 202 -4.53 -8.35 -2.40
CA ILE A 202 -5.82 -8.15 -3.05
C ILE A 202 -6.65 -9.40 -2.79
N ARG A 203 -7.84 -9.23 -2.22
CA ARG A 203 -8.75 -10.31 -1.84
C ARG A 203 -10.02 -10.24 -2.67
N PHE A 204 -10.46 -11.41 -3.11
CA PHE A 204 -11.71 -11.61 -3.82
C PHE A 204 -12.55 -12.65 -3.05
N PRO A 205 -13.86 -12.43 -2.88
CA PRO A 205 -14.73 -13.38 -2.21
C PRO A 205 -14.84 -14.68 -3.02
N GLY A 206 -15.11 -15.78 -2.33
CA GLY A 206 -15.31 -17.09 -2.94
C GLY A 206 -14.03 -17.88 -3.15
N GLY A 207 -14.15 -18.96 -3.93
CA GLY A 207 -13.04 -19.85 -4.26
C GLY A 207 -12.35 -19.45 -5.57
N ARG A 208 -11.09 -19.85 -5.71
CA ARG A 208 -10.27 -19.60 -6.90
C ARG A 208 -10.82 -20.31 -8.15
N ASP A 209 -11.56 -21.38 -7.96
CA ASP A 209 -12.22 -22.20 -8.99
C ASP A 209 -13.28 -21.45 -9.80
N GLN A 210 -13.73 -20.30 -9.31
CA GLN A 210 -14.72 -19.44 -9.96
C GLN A 210 -14.11 -18.51 -11.03
N VAL A 211 -12.79 -18.51 -11.18
CA VAL A 211 -12.07 -17.60 -12.07
C VAL A 211 -11.30 -18.38 -13.11
N ASP A 212 -11.36 -17.87 -14.33
CA ASP A 212 -10.66 -18.43 -15.47
C ASP A 212 -9.12 -18.46 -15.24
N ALA A 213 -8.44 -19.49 -15.73
CA ALA A 213 -7.00 -19.63 -15.52
C ALA A 213 -6.18 -18.61 -16.33
N ASP A 214 -6.62 -18.23 -17.54
CA ASP A 214 -5.87 -17.25 -18.32
C ASP A 214 -6.02 -15.85 -17.71
N GLU A 215 -7.21 -15.50 -17.19
CA GLU A 215 -7.42 -14.27 -16.41
C GLU A 215 -6.56 -14.22 -15.14
N LEU A 216 -6.38 -15.36 -14.47
CA LEU A 216 -5.48 -15.44 -13.33
C LEU A 216 -4.03 -15.27 -13.70
N ASP A 217 -3.59 -15.97 -14.75
CA ASP A 217 -2.21 -15.87 -15.20
C ASP A 217 -1.88 -14.41 -15.54
N LEU A 218 -2.83 -13.66 -16.12
CA LEU A 218 -2.72 -12.22 -16.31
C LEU A 218 -2.60 -11.46 -14.98
N LEU A 219 -3.45 -11.73 -14.00
CA LEU A 219 -3.41 -11.07 -12.68
C LEU A 219 -2.11 -11.35 -11.92
N LEU A 220 -1.68 -12.62 -11.86
CA LEU A 220 -0.43 -13.02 -11.20
C LEU A 220 0.77 -12.35 -11.88
N ARG A 221 0.77 -12.29 -13.22
CA ARG A 221 1.82 -11.62 -13.98
C ARG A 221 1.84 -10.12 -13.72
N TYR A 222 0.68 -9.47 -13.70
CA TYR A 222 0.56 -8.04 -13.39
C TYR A 222 1.08 -7.75 -11.97
N ALA A 223 0.66 -8.50 -10.97
CA ALA A 223 1.10 -8.34 -9.59
C ALA A 223 2.62 -8.60 -9.44
N GLY A 224 3.17 -9.58 -10.16
CA GLY A 224 4.60 -9.83 -10.22
C GLY A 224 5.39 -8.65 -10.83
N LEU A 225 4.89 -8.05 -11.92
CA LEU A 225 5.49 -6.85 -12.53
C LEU A 225 5.42 -5.65 -11.58
N ASN A 226 4.27 -5.44 -10.92
CA ASN A 226 4.10 -4.37 -9.94
C ASN A 226 5.11 -4.48 -8.78
N ALA A 227 5.27 -5.68 -8.22
CA ALA A 227 6.26 -5.91 -7.16
C ALA A 227 7.69 -5.62 -7.60
N ARG A 228 8.04 -5.94 -8.86
CA ARG A 228 9.36 -5.62 -9.42
C ARG A 228 9.57 -4.11 -9.58
N VAL A 229 8.56 -3.37 -10.02
CA VAL A 229 8.63 -1.90 -10.09
C VAL A 229 8.89 -1.31 -8.71
N GLU A 230 8.13 -1.73 -7.70
CA GLU A 230 8.28 -1.22 -6.34
C GLU A 230 9.63 -1.61 -5.72
N GLU A 231 10.12 -2.82 -5.98
CA GLU A 231 11.46 -3.22 -5.53
C GLU A 231 12.56 -2.37 -6.21
N ARG A 232 12.43 -2.13 -7.52
CA ARG A 232 13.37 -1.28 -8.24
C ARG A 232 13.37 0.15 -7.73
N LYS A 233 12.19 0.71 -7.42
CA LYS A 233 12.06 2.04 -6.78
C LYS A 233 12.76 2.10 -5.43
N LYS A 234 12.56 1.08 -4.58
CA LYS A 234 13.23 0.98 -3.28
C LYS A 234 14.75 0.92 -3.43
N GLU A 235 15.25 0.13 -4.38
CA GLU A 235 16.68 0.02 -4.64
C GLU A 235 17.29 1.35 -5.14
N LEU A 236 16.60 2.07 -6.04
CA LEU A 236 17.04 3.40 -6.49
C LEU A 236 17.07 4.41 -5.33
N ALA A 237 16.04 4.41 -4.48
CA ALA A 237 16.00 5.25 -3.29
C ALA A 237 17.13 4.88 -2.31
N ARG A 238 17.38 3.59 -2.11
CA ARG A 238 18.47 3.08 -1.27
C ARG A 238 19.82 3.58 -1.76
N ARG A 239 20.11 3.41 -3.06
CA ARG A 239 21.34 3.90 -3.71
C ARG A 239 21.50 5.40 -3.57
N SER A 240 20.42 6.16 -3.73
CA SER A 240 20.44 7.62 -3.55
C SER A 240 20.82 8.00 -2.11
N VAL A 241 20.29 7.30 -1.12
CA VAL A 241 20.65 7.51 0.29
C VAL A 241 22.10 7.10 0.55
N ASP A 242 22.52 5.93 0.07
CA ASP A 242 23.87 5.39 0.30
C ASP A 242 24.97 6.21 -0.43
N ALA A 243 24.62 6.90 -1.52
CA ALA A 243 25.53 7.83 -2.19
C ALA A 243 25.86 9.07 -1.34
N ASN A 244 25.00 9.42 -0.37
CA ASN A 244 25.25 10.56 0.51
C ASN A 244 26.25 10.17 1.62
N PRO A 245 27.45 10.78 1.69
CA PRO A 245 28.46 10.43 2.68
C PRO A 245 28.01 10.69 4.13
N HIS A 246 27.00 11.53 4.34
CA HIS A 246 26.45 11.85 5.66
C HIS A 246 25.32 10.90 6.08
N ALA A 247 24.85 9.99 5.21
CA ALA A 247 23.74 9.07 5.52
C ALA A 247 24.08 8.09 6.65
N ALA A 248 25.21 7.38 6.55
CA ALA A 248 25.64 6.41 7.56
C ALA A 248 25.98 7.07 8.91
N PRO A 249 26.75 8.17 8.98
CA PRO A 249 26.95 8.92 10.23
C PRO A 249 25.64 9.39 10.87
N LEU A 250 24.69 9.91 10.08
CA LEU A 250 23.40 10.35 10.58
C LEU A 250 22.59 9.18 11.19
N ARG A 251 22.60 8.03 10.52
CA ARG A 251 21.95 6.80 11.00
C ARG A 251 22.52 6.37 12.35
N GLN A 252 23.85 6.28 12.45
CA GLN A 252 24.54 5.89 13.69
C GLN A 252 24.27 6.87 14.85
N LEU A 253 24.25 8.18 14.58
CA LEU A 253 23.95 9.18 15.62
C LEU A 253 22.51 9.07 16.12
N LYS A 254 21.55 8.84 15.21
CA LYS A 254 20.15 8.61 15.58
C LYS A 254 19.98 7.33 16.40
N GLU A 255 20.60 6.23 15.99
CA GLU A 255 20.57 4.97 16.75
C GLU A 255 21.14 5.14 18.16
N LYS A 256 22.27 5.86 18.31
CA LYS A 256 22.85 6.18 19.62
C LYS A 256 21.92 7.06 20.46
N TYR A 257 21.27 8.04 19.85
CA TYR A 257 20.31 8.92 20.52
C TYR A 257 19.07 8.15 21.00
N ASP A 258 18.50 7.29 20.16
CA ASP A 258 17.34 6.47 20.52
C ASP A 258 17.69 5.45 21.62
N ALA A 259 18.89 4.84 21.55
CA ALA A 259 19.39 3.97 22.62
C ALA A 259 19.56 4.73 23.94
N ALA A 260 20.13 5.95 23.90
CA ALA A 260 20.26 6.80 25.09
C ALA A 260 18.89 7.20 25.67
N LYS A 261 17.91 7.48 24.81
CA LYS A 261 16.54 7.77 25.23
C LYS A 261 15.89 6.56 25.91
N ALA A 262 15.97 5.38 25.30
CA ALA A 262 15.47 4.15 25.88
C ALA A 262 16.14 3.84 27.24
N GLU A 263 17.44 4.07 27.34
CA GLU A 263 18.19 3.92 28.59
C GLU A 263 17.74 4.93 29.66
N ALA A 264 17.53 6.20 29.28
CA ALA A 264 16.99 7.21 30.20
C ALA A 264 15.59 6.85 30.71
N GLU A 265 14.73 6.29 29.86
CA GLU A 265 13.40 5.80 30.26
C GLU A 265 13.49 4.60 31.20
N ARG A 266 14.42 3.67 30.94
CA ARG A 266 14.70 2.52 31.81
C ARG A 266 15.21 2.97 33.18
N LEU A 267 16.20 3.86 33.21
CA LEU A 267 16.76 4.41 34.44
C LEU A 267 15.73 5.24 35.22
N THR A 268 14.85 5.96 34.55
CA THR A 268 13.74 6.69 35.19
C THR A 268 12.82 5.72 35.93
N ARG A 269 12.37 4.65 35.26
CA ARG A 269 11.54 3.60 35.88
C ARG A 269 12.24 2.91 37.05
N ALA A 270 13.52 2.56 36.89
CA ALA A 270 14.30 1.92 37.94
C ALA A 270 14.48 2.86 39.17
N ARG A 271 14.80 4.13 38.94
CA ARG A 271 14.94 5.15 39.98
C ARG A 271 13.64 5.35 40.77
N ASP A 272 12.50 5.36 40.07
CA ASP A 272 11.20 5.60 40.69
C ASP A 272 10.73 4.40 41.53
N ALA A 273 11.19 3.20 41.21
CA ALA A 273 10.97 2.00 42.02
C ALA A 273 11.97 1.84 43.18
N ALA A 274 13.18 2.38 43.05
CA ALA A 274 14.25 2.27 44.05
C ALA A 274 14.05 3.21 45.26
N LYS A 275 14.71 2.88 46.37
CA LYS A 275 14.71 3.68 47.61
C LYS A 275 16.15 3.88 48.11
N GLY A 276 16.36 4.89 48.96
CA GLY A 276 17.65 5.13 49.63
C GLY A 276 18.81 5.37 48.66
N ALA A 277 19.97 4.77 48.94
CA ALA A 277 21.21 4.97 48.19
C ALA A 277 21.13 4.55 46.72
N GLU A 278 20.36 3.50 46.40
CA GLU A 278 20.17 3.02 45.03
C GLU A 278 19.44 4.05 44.16
N ARG A 279 18.43 4.72 44.72
CA ARG A 279 17.70 5.80 44.03
C ARG A 279 18.62 6.97 43.67
N ILE A 280 19.57 7.30 44.56
CA ILE A 280 20.55 8.37 44.33
C ILE A 280 21.49 7.97 43.19
N ARG A 281 22.05 6.75 43.23
CA ARG A 281 22.91 6.21 42.18
C ARG A 281 22.23 6.21 40.80
N LEU A 282 21.01 5.69 40.72
CA LEU A 282 20.24 5.68 39.47
C LEU A 282 19.90 7.09 38.99
N GLY A 283 19.69 8.03 39.92
CA GLY A 283 19.52 9.45 39.61
C GLY A 283 20.76 10.09 38.98
N ASP A 284 21.95 9.77 39.48
CA ASP A 284 23.21 10.26 38.91
C ASP A 284 23.53 9.62 37.55
N GLU A 285 23.26 8.32 37.39
CA GLU A 285 23.37 7.64 36.08
C GLU A 285 22.40 8.27 35.06
N LEU A 286 21.15 8.53 35.45
CA LEU A 286 20.16 9.23 34.62
C LEU A 286 20.63 10.64 34.24
N ARG A 287 21.23 11.39 35.18
CA ARG A 287 21.77 12.73 34.91
C ARG A 287 22.87 12.67 33.85
N ARG A 288 23.82 11.73 33.97
CA ARG A 288 24.91 11.54 32.99
C ARG A 288 24.41 11.19 31.59
N VAL A 289 23.31 10.46 31.47
CA VAL A 289 22.69 10.16 30.16
C VAL A 289 22.03 11.42 29.59
N LYS A 290 21.25 12.15 30.41
CA LYS A 290 20.57 13.39 30.01
C LYS A 290 21.53 14.53 29.65
N GLU A 291 22.67 14.64 30.31
CA GLU A 291 23.71 15.65 29.99
C GLU A 291 24.30 15.46 28.59
N ARG A 292 24.33 14.23 28.07
CA ARG A 292 24.83 13.94 26.72
C ARG A 292 23.79 14.22 25.64
N GLU A 293 22.51 14.30 25.99
CA GLU A 293 21.40 14.47 25.05
C GLU A 293 21.49 15.76 24.23
N PRO A 294 21.75 16.96 24.80
CA PRO A 294 21.87 18.19 24.02
C PRO A 294 23.02 18.14 23.01
N ARG A 295 24.13 17.51 23.38
CA ARG A 295 25.29 17.33 22.48
C ARG A 295 24.91 16.45 21.30
N MET A 296 24.33 15.28 21.54
CA MET A 296 23.88 14.37 20.48
C MET A 296 22.86 15.04 19.55
N ARG A 297 21.92 15.83 20.09
CA ARG A 297 20.96 16.60 19.28
C ARG A 297 21.65 17.59 18.34
N ARG A 298 22.62 18.36 18.83
CA ARG A 298 23.40 19.31 18.00
C ARG A 298 24.21 18.59 16.92
N GLU A 299 24.80 17.45 17.24
CA GLU A 299 25.53 16.62 16.27
C GLU A 299 24.58 16.09 15.19
N ILE A 300 23.40 15.58 15.56
CA ILE A 300 22.36 15.15 14.61
C ILE A 300 21.92 16.32 13.71
N GLU A 301 21.67 17.49 14.28
CA GLU A 301 21.29 18.68 13.51
C GLU A 301 22.37 19.07 12.50
N THR A 302 23.63 19.05 12.92
CA THR A 302 24.78 19.40 12.07
C THR A 302 24.90 18.43 10.90
N VAL A 303 24.89 17.13 11.17
CA VAL A 303 24.98 16.11 10.12
C VAL A 303 23.73 16.10 9.23
N THR A 304 22.55 16.40 9.77
CA THR A 304 21.32 16.56 8.98
C THR A 304 21.44 17.73 8.00
N ARG A 305 21.99 18.87 8.43
CA ARG A 305 22.23 20.00 7.52
C ARG A 305 23.22 19.66 6.42
N GLN A 306 24.30 18.94 6.76
CA GLN A 306 25.27 18.47 5.77
C GLN A 306 24.65 17.49 4.78
N TYR A 307 23.82 16.56 5.26
CA TYR A 307 23.06 15.62 4.45
C TYR A 307 22.17 16.34 3.44
N GLU A 308 21.36 17.30 3.88
CA GLU A 308 20.45 18.05 3.00
C GLU A 308 21.21 18.98 2.04
N ALA A 309 22.28 19.64 2.49
CA ALA A 309 23.13 20.45 1.62
C ALA A 309 23.78 19.62 0.51
N TRP A 310 24.27 18.42 0.85
CA TRP A 310 24.77 17.48 -0.15
C TRP A 310 23.67 17.05 -1.11
N LYS A 311 22.48 16.70 -0.60
CA LYS A 311 21.33 16.27 -1.42
C LYS A 311 20.88 17.36 -2.40
N ALA A 312 20.85 18.62 -1.97
CA ALA A 312 20.49 19.76 -2.80
C ALA A 312 21.49 19.97 -3.95
N ASN A 313 22.78 19.76 -3.69
CA ASN A 313 23.86 19.98 -4.66
C ASN A 313 24.18 18.76 -5.53
N ASN A 314 23.74 17.56 -5.14
CA ASN A 314 24.09 16.28 -5.79
C ASN A 314 22.85 15.47 -6.19
N ALA A 315 21.75 16.13 -6.55
CA ALA A 315 20.54 15.48 -7.04
C ALA A 315 20.86 14.66 -8.31
N THR A 316 21.08 13.36 -8.15
CA THR A 316 21.54 12.49 -9.22
C THR A 316 20.37 12.16 -10.15
N PRO A 317 20.45 12.42 -11.47
CA PRO A 317 19.38 12.05 -12.41
C PRO A 317 19.08 10.55 -12.43
N ALA A 318 20.05 9.71 -12.07
CA ALA A 318 19.92 8.26 -12.00
C ALA A 318 19.05 7.76 -10.83
N ALA A 319 18.71 8.61 -9.86
CA ALA A 319 17.84 8.26 -8.74
C ALA A 319 16.35 8.52 -9.02
N ASP A 320 16.01 9.15 -10.16
CA ASP A 320 14.63 9.45 -10.54
C ASP A 320 13.94 8.19 -11.09
N PRO A 321 12.95 7.61 -10.38
CA PRO A 321 12.27 6.42 -10.85
C PRO A 321 11.54 6.62 -12.19
N ALA A 322 11.17 7.86 -12.51
CA ALA A 322 10.48 8.15 -13.78
C ALA A 322 11.41 8.04 -15.00
N LYS A 323 12.73 8.13 -14.80
CA LYS A 323 13.74 8.07 -15.88
C LYS A 323 14.47 6.72 -15.93
N ASP A 324 14.20 5.82 -15.00
CA ASP A 324 14.80 4.49 -14.99
C ASP A 324 14.21 3.64 -16.13
N ARG A 325 15.08 3.17 -17.03
CA ARG A 325 14.69 2.39 -18.21
C ARG A 325 14.02 1.06 -17.87
N GLU A 326 14.40 0.44 -16.75
CA GLU A 326 13.83 -0.83 -16.31
C GLU A 326 12.40 -0.62 -15.80
N ILE A 327 12.17 0.41 -14.99
CA ILE A 327 10.84 0.81 -14.53
C ILE A 327 9.94 1.14 -15.73
N GLN A 328 10.40 1.95 -16.68
CA GLN A 328 9.63 2.29 -17.88
C GLN A 328 9.27 1.04 -18.72
N ALA A 329 10.22 0.13 -18.92
CA ALA A 329 9.97 -1.10 -19.66
C ALA A 329 8.91 -1.98 -18.97
N ILE A 330 8.97 -2.11 -17.64
CA ILE A 330 7.98 -2.88 -16.88
C ILE A 330 6.61 -2.19 -16.88
N GLN A 331 6.57 -0.87 -16.74
CA GLN A 331 5.33 -0.10 -16.81
C GLN A 331 4.62 -0.26 -18.15
N SER A 332 5.35 -0.21 -19.28
CA SER A 332 4.79 -0.49 -20.60
C SER A 332 4.19 -1.89 -20.70
N GLN A 333 4.80 -2.90 -20.07
CA GLN A 333 4.23 -4.25 -20.01
C GLN A 333 2.95 -4.28 -19.17
N MET A 334 2.90 -3.56 -18.05
CA MET A 334 1.71 -3.47 -17.20
C MET A 334 0.54 -2.77 -17.91
N GLU A 335 0.81 -1.67 -18.61
CA GLU A 335 -0.22 -0.96 -19.39
C GLU A 335 -0.78 -1.81 -20.53
N ALA A 336 0.04 -2.65 -21.17
CA ALA A 336 -0.44 -3.61 -22.17
C ALA A 336 -1.37 -4.70 -21.60
N LEU A 337 -1.23 -5.04 -20.30
CA LEU A 337 -2.07 -6.04 -19.63
C LEU A 337 -3.36 -5.43 -19.08
N ARG A 338 -3.38 -4.12 -18.78
CA ARG A 338 -4.46 -3.44 -18.07
C ARG A 338 -5.85 -3.60 -18.71
N PRO A 339 -6.03 -3.49 -20.04
CA PRO A 339 -7.36 -3.66 -20.66
C PRO A 339 -7.97 -5.05 -20.43
N ARG A 340 -7.13 -6.06 -20.16
CA ARG A 340 -7.56 -7.45 -19.94
C ARG A 340 -7.84 -7.77 -18.48
N LEU A 341 -7.59 -6.82 -17.56
CA LEU A 341 -7.77 -6.98 -16.12
C LEU A 341 -9.07 -6.33 -15.60
N GLY A 342 -9.94 -5.86 -16.49
CA GLY A 342 -11.18 -5.15 -16.12
C GLY A 342 -12.07 -5.93 -15.14
N ASN A 343 -12.04 -7.27 -15.19
CA ASN A 343 -12.81 -8.15 -14.30
C ASN A 343 -12.32 -8.13 -12.84
N PHE A 344 -11.12 -7.58 -12.58
CA PHE A 344 -10.53 -7.45 -11.24
C PHE A 344 -10.58 -6.03 -10.67
N GLY A 345 -11.10 -5.05 -11.43
CA GLY A 345 -11.21 -3.65 -10.98
C GLY A 345 -9.87 -2.91 -10.83
N LEU A 346 -8.87 -3.22 -11.68
CA LEU A 346 -7.50 -2.67 -11.65
C LEU A 346 -7.17 -1.68 -12.77
#